data_AF-A0A6I2GNQ1-F1
#
_entry.id   AF-A0A6I2GNQ1-F1
#
_cell.length_a   1.000
_cell.length_b   1.000
_cell.length_c   1.000
_cell.angle_alpha   90.00
_cell.angle_beta   90.00
_cell.angle_gamma   90.00
#
_symmetry.space_group_name_H-M   'P 1'
#
loop_
_entity.id
_entity.type
_entity.pdbx_description
1 polymer ?
#
loop_
_entity_poly.entity_id
_entity_poly.type
_entity_poly.pdbx_seq_one_letter_code
_entity_poly.pdbx_strand_id
1 'polypeptide(L)'
;MPALDAPHLPLWFAQALTAAFFAVLFLQSGLDKFFDWKGNLGWLTGHFAKSPLRAVVPLMLAVVTLLEVGAGALSAVGFVQLLASGEGRVALFGVALAGVALLSLFFGQRLAKDYAGAGALVPYFLMVLAGLWLLRGGA
;
A
#
# COMPACT_ATOMS: atom_id res chain seq x y z
N MET A 1 0.39 -19.66 13.94
CA MET A 1 -0.63 -19.03 14.81
C MET A 1 -0.31 -19.34 16.27
N PRO A 2 -0.35 -18.34 17.18
CA PRO A 2 -0.21 -18.56 18.62
C PRO A 2 -1.37 -19.34 19.25
N ALA A 3 -1.18 -19.86 20.46
CA ALA A 3 -2.27 -20.41 21.26
C ALA A 3 -3.30 -19.32 21.63
N LEU A 4 -4.57 -19.70 21.84
CA LEU A 4 -5.67 -18.75 22.08
C LEU A 4 -5.54 -17.96 23.39
N ASP A 5 -4.79 -18.49 24.35
CA ASP A 5 -4.47 -17.91 25.64
C ASP A 5 -3.12 -17.18 25.66
N ALA A 6 -2.38 -17.18 24.55
CA ALA A 6 -1.06 -16.56 24.49
C ALA A 6 -1.15 -15.03 24.61
N PRO A 7 -0.32 -14.39 25.46
CA PRO A 7 -0.39 -12.94 25.69
C PRO A 7 -0.06 -12.10 24.46
N HIS A 8 0.65 -12.67 23.48
CA HIS A 8 1.01 -12.02 22.22
C HIS A 8 0.01 -12.27 21.07
N LEU A 9 -1.06 -13.04 21.31
CA LEU A 9 -2.08 -13.32 20.30
C LEU A 9 -2.72 -12.04 19.71
N PRO A 10 -3.07 -11.00 20.49
CA PRO A 10 -3.63 -9.77 19.92
C PRO A 10 -2.65 -9.05 18.98
N LEU A 11 -1.36 -9.04 19.32
CA LEU A 11 -0.32 -8.45 18.48
C LEU A 11 -0.19 -9.22 17.17
N TRP A 12 -0.18 -10.55 17.23
CA TRP A 12 -0.11 -11.40 16.05
C TRP A 12 -1.31 -11.16 15.12
N PHE A 13 -2.54 -11.02 15.66
CA PHE A 13 -3.71 -10.64 14.86
C PHE A 13 -3.56 -9.25 14.24
N ALA A 14 -3.07 -8.27 15.00
CA ALA A 14 -2.84 -6.92 14.48
C ALA A 14 -1.84 -6.95 13.30
N GLN A 15 -0.73 -7.67 13.44
CA GLN A 15 0.26 -7.86 12.37
C GLN A 15 -0.36 -8.54 11.13
N ALA A 16 -1.12 -9.62 11.34
CA ALA A 16 -1.78 -10.36 10.26
C ALA A 16 -2.81 -9.48 9.51
N LEU A 17 -3.67 -8.78 10.25
CA LEU A 17 -4.69 -7.90 9.67
C LEU A 17 -4.08 -6.70 8.96
N THR A 18 -2.99 -6.12 9.48
CA THR A 18 -2.24 -5.08 8.78
C THR A 18 -1.68 -5.59 7.45
N ALA A 19 -1.05 -6.77 7.44
CA ALA A 19 -0.50 -7.36 6.21
C ALA A 19 -1.63 -7.65 5.20
N ALA A 20 -2.73 -8.25 5.64
CA ALA A 20 -3.89 -8.51 4.79
C ALA A 20 -4.53 -7.23 4.24
N PHE A 21 -4.63 -6.18 5.06
CA PHE A 21 -5.16 -4.88 4.65
C PHE A 21 -4.37 -4.29 3.48
N PHE A 22 -3.04 -4.22 3.60
CA PHE A 22 -2.20 -3.68 2.54
C PHE A 22 -2.12 -4.60 1.31
N ALA A 23 -2.22 -5.92 1.50
CA ALA A 23 -2.34 -6.87 0.40
C ALA A 23 -3.60 -6.58 -0.44
N VAL A 24 -4.78 -6.49 0.20
CA VAL A 24 -6.05 -6.22 -0.49
C VAL A 24 -6.03 -4.84 -1.15
N LEU A 25 -5.66 -3.80 -0.39
CA LEU A 25 -5.64 -2.42 -0.89
C LEU A 25 -4.79 -2.29 -2.16
N PHE A 26 -3.54 -2.79 -2.10
CA PHE A 26 -2.59 -2.55 -3.18
C PHE A 26 -2.61 -3.57 -4.30
N LEU A 27 -2.97 -4.83 -4.05
CA LEU A 27 -3.22 -5.77 -5.14
C LEU A 27 -4.45 -5.36 -5.93
N GLN A 28 -5.54 -4.97 -5.27
CA GLN A 28 -6.73 -4.50 -6.01
C GLN A 28 -6.40 -3.24 -6.82
N SER A 29 -5.80 -2.22 -6.19
CA SER A 29 -5.43 -0.96 -6.85
C SER A 29 -4.44 -1.15 -8.00
N GLY A 30 -3.41 -1.98 -7.81
CA GLY A 30 -2.36 -2.23 -8.79
C GLY A 30 -2.80 -3.13 -9.94
N LEU A 31 -3.57 -4.20 -9.66
CA LEU A 31 -4.09 -5.07 -10.71
C LEU A 31 -5.14 -4.36 -11.56
N ASP A 32 -5.99 -3.51 -10.96
CA ASP A 32 -6.92 -2.66 -11.71
C ASP A 32 -6.18 -1.80 -12.74
N LYS A 33 -5.09 -1.12 -12.33
CA LYS A 33 -4.25 -0.32 -13.24
C LYS A 33 -3.59 -1.16 -14.33
N PHE A 34 -3.15 -2.36 -13.99
CA PHE A 34 -2.50 -3.25 -14.95
C PHE A 34 -3.49 -3.76 -16.01
N PHE A 35 -4.68 -4.18 -15.60
CA PHE A 35 -5.68 -4.75 -16.52
C PHE A 35 -6.50 -3.67 -17.25
N ASP A 36 -6.89 -2.59 -16.58
CA ASP A 36 -7.53 -1.42 -17.19
C ASP A 36 -6.56 -0.23 -17.28
N TRP A 37 -5.48 -0.44 -18.01
CA TRP A 37 -4.47 0.59 -18.22
C TRP A 37 -5.02 1.82 -18.94
N LYS A 38 -5.84 1.63 -19.97
CA LYS A 38 -6.35 2.72 -20.81
C LYS A 38 -7.37 3.58 -20.06
N GLY A 39 -8.27 2.97 -19.28
CA GLY A 39 -9.23 3.70 -18.44
C GLY A 39 -8.52 4.54 -17.39
N ASN A 40 -7.60 3.92 -16.65
CA ASN A 40 -6.78 4.61 -15.63
C ASN A 40 -5.94 5.75 -16.24
N LEU A 41 -5.30 5.52 -17.38
CA LEU A 41 -4.53 6.55 -18.07
C LEU A 41 -5.41 7.73 -18.49
N GLY A 42 -6.59 7.46 -19.06
CA GLY A 42 -7.53 8.49 -19.49
C GLY A 42 -8.02 9.36 -18.32
N TRP A 43 -8.41 8.72 -17.22
CA TRP A 43 -8.82 9.43 -16.00
C TRP A 43 -7.68 10.30 -15.45
N LEU A 44 -6.47 9.75 -15.32
CA LEU A 44 -5.30 10.46 -14.81
C LEU A 44 -4.88 11.62 -15.71
N THR A 45 -4.94 11.46 -17.04
CA THR A 45 -4.64 12.55 -17.98
C THR A 45 -5.57 13.73 -17.76
N GLY A 46 -6.87 13.48 -17.54
CA GLY A 46 -7.84 14.52 -17.18
C GLY A 46 -7.54 15.15 -15.82
N HIS A 47 -7.32 14.33 -14.79
CA HIS A 47 -7.05 14.76 -13.42
C HIS A 47 -5.81 15.68 -13.33
N PHE A 48 -4.73 15.29 -14.00
CA PHE A 48 -3.45 16.01 -13.97
C PHE A 48 -3.29 17.08 -15.05
N ALA A 49 -4.31 17.35 -15.90
CA ALA A 49 -4.19 18.22 -17.07
C ALA A 49 -3.68 19.64 -16.76
N LYS A 50 -4.03 20.18 -15.58
CA LYS A 50 -3.63 21.52 -15.10
C LYS A 50 -2.43 21.50 -14.14
N SER A 51 -1.81 20.34 -13.95
CA SER A 51 -0.70 20.15 -13.02
C SER A 51 0.67 20.21 -13.74
N PRO A 52 1.78 20.39 -12.99
CA PRO A 52 3.13 20.25 -13.54
C PRO A 52 3.44 18.85 -14.10
N LEU A 53 2.64 17.84 -13.72
CA LEU A 53 2.87 16.43 -14.04
C LEU A 53 2.20 15.97 -15.35
N ARG A 54 1.44 16.84 -16.03
CA ARG A 54 0.63 16.50 -17.20
C ARG A 54 1.38 15.73 -18.31
N ALA A 55 2.67 16.00 -18.49
CA ALA A 55 3.48 15.39 -19.55
C ALA A 55 4.04 14.01 -19.19
N VAL A 56 4.03 13.66 -17.90
CA VAL A 56 4.65 12.42 -17.38
C VAL A 56 3.61 11.45 -16.80
N VAL A 57 2.31 11.71 -17.00
CA VAL A 57 1.21 10.87 -16.50
C VAL A 57 1.38 9.38 -16.85
N PRO A 58 1.74 8.98 -18.09
CA PRO A 58 1.93 7.57 -18.41
C PRO A 58 3.05 6.91 -17.59
N LEU A 59 4.16 7.64 -17.37
CA LEU A 59 5.28 7.17 -16.56
C LEU A 59 4.89 7.06 -15.09
N MET A 60 4.16 8.06 -14.56
CA MET A 60 3.65 8.02 -13.20
C MET A 60 2.73 6.83 -12.96
N LEU A 61 1.82 6.56 -13.89
CA LEU A 61 0.94 5.39 -13.83
C LEU A 61 1.77 4.09 -13.77
N ALA A 62 2.82 3.96 -14.59
CA ALA A 62 3.70 2.79 -14.56
C ALA A 62 4.44 2.61 -13.23
N VAL A 63 5.06 3.68 -12.73
CA VAL A 63 5.81 3.65 -11.49
C VAL A 63 4.89 3.34 -10.31
N VAL A 64 3.74 3.99 -10.22
CA VAL A 64 2.76 3.73 -9.15
C VAL A 64 2.24 2.31 -9.23
N THR A 65 1.87 1.82 -10.42
CA THR A 65 1.38 0.43 -10.59
C THR A 65 2.42 -0.58 -10.11
N LEU A 66 3.70 -0.38 -10.44
CA LEU A 66 4.78 -1.26 -9.97
C LEU A 66 4.93 -1.23 -8.45
N LEU A 67 4.90 -0.04 -7.85
CA LEU A 67 4.97 0.13 -6.39
C LEU A 67 3.78 -0.53 -5.69
N GLU A 68 2.56 -0.34 -6.21
CA GLU A 68 1.34 -0.92 -5.66
C GLU A 68 1.35 -2.45 -5.78
N VAL A 69 1.60 -3.01 -6.96
CA VAL A 69 1.67 -4.46 -7.14
C VAL A 69 2.76 -5.07 -6.25
N GLY A 70 3.93 -4.44 -6.18
CA GLY A 70 5.02 -4.88 -5.31
C GLY A 70 4.65 -4.83 -3.82
N ALA A 71 4.06 -3.73 -3.36
CA ALA A 71 3.61 -3.57 -1.98
C ALA A 71 2.56 -4.62 -1.61
N GLY A 72 1.54 -4.76 -2.47
CA GLY A 72 0.47 -5.73 -2.30
C GLY A 72 0.98 -7.18 -2.29
N ALA A 73 1.89 -7.53 -3.20
CA ALA A 73 2.48 -8.86 -3.28
C ALA A 73 3.33 -9.20 -2.06
N LEU A 74 4.22 -8.30 -1.62
CA LEU A 74 5.01 -8.49 -0.41
C LEU A 74 4.14 -8.58 0.84
N SER A 75 3.10 -7.76 0.94
CA SER A 75 2.13 -7.84 2.04
C SER A 75 1.35 -9.16 2.03
N ALA A 76 0.96 -9.68 0.86
CA ALA A 76 0.28 -10.97 0.73
C ALA A 76 1.19 -12.15 1.11
N VAL A 77 2.42 -12.17 0.59
CA VAL A 77 3.43 -13.19 0.94
C VAL A 77 3.76 -13.11 2.42
N GLY A 78 3.93 -11.90 2.96
CA GLY A 78 4.18 -11.66 4.37
C GLY A 78 3.04 -12.11 5.28
N PHE A 79 1.79 -11.93 4.84
CA PHE A 79 0.63 -12.48 5.54
C PHE A 79 0.70 -14.01 5.62
N VAL A 80 0.94 -14.68 4.49
CA VAL A 80 1.09 -16.14 4.45
C VAL A 80 2.26 -16.62 5.31
N GLN A 81 3.40 -15.93 5.25
CA GLN A 81 4.57 -16.21 6.09
C GLN A 81 4.23 -16.09 7.58
N LEU A 82 3.54 -15.03 7.99
CA LEU A 82 3.13 -14.84 9.38
C LEU A 82 2.20 -15.95 9.88
N LEU A 83 1.33 -16.47 9.01
CA LEU A 83 0.46 -17.61 9.34
C LEU A 83 1.26 -18.90 9.53
N ALA A 84 2.21 -19.16 8.62
CA ALA A 84 2.96 -20.40 8.55
C ALA A 84 4.11 -20.49 9.57
N SER A 85 4.89 -19.42 9.74
CA SER A 85 6.09 -19.40 10.57
C SER A 85 6.06 -18.39 11.72
N GLY A 86 5.08 -17.48 11.75
CA GLY A 86 5.05 -16.38 12.71
C GLY A 86 6.01 -15.22 12.37
N GLU A 87 6.78 -15.32 11.28
CA GLU A 87 7.76 -14.31 10.91
C GLU A 87 7.12 -13.16 10.10
N GLY A 88 7.22 -11.93 10.60
CA GLY A 88 6.61 -10.74 9.99
C GLY A 88 7.53 -9.94 9.05
N ARG A 89 8.74 -10.42 8.76
CA ARG A 89 9.77 -9.63 8.06
C ARG A 89 9.37 -9.28 6.63
N VAL A 90 8.77 -10.19 5.87
CA VAL A 90 8.31 -9.90 4.51
C VAL A 90 7.12 -8.93 4.52
N ALA A 91 6.20 -9.09 5.48
CA ALA A 91 5.09 -8.15 5.67
C ALA A 91 5.60 -6.73 5.98
N LEU A 92 6.66 -6.60 6.80
CA LEU A 92 7.29 -5.31 7.10
C LEU A 92 7.77 -4.61 5.82
N PHE A 93 8.44 -5.33 4.91
CA PHE A 93 8.87 -4.76 3.62
C PHE A 93 7.69 -4.38 2.73
N GLY A 94 6.62 -5.18 2.72
CA GLY A 94 5.38 -4.83 2.02
C GLY A 94 4.74 -3.54 2.53
N VAL A 95 4.64 -3.38 3.85
CA VAL A 95 4.12 -2.16 4.49
C VAL A 95 5.04 -0.96 4.23
N ALA A 96 6.37 -1.14 4.24
CA ALA A 96 7.31 -0.08 3.90
C ALA A 96 7.13 0.40 2.45
N LEU A 97 7.00 -0.54 1.51
CA LEU A 97 6.78 -0.22 0.11
C LEU A 97 5.40 0.43 -0.14
N ALA A 98 4.37 -0.01 0.60
CA ALA A 98 3.06 0.64 0.66
C ALA A 98 3.18 2.12 1.10
N GLY A 99 4.04 2.42 2.07
CA GLY A 99 4.37 3.80 2.46
C GLY A 99 4.92 4.63 1.31
N VAL A 100 5.84 4.07 0.53
CA VAL A 100 6.41 4.72 -0.67
C VAL A 100 5.33 4.95 -1.74
N ALA A 101 4.44 3.97 -1.96
CA ALA A 101 3.32 4.10 -2.88
C ALA A 101 2.35 5.23 -2.46
N LEU A 102 1.95 5.26 -1.17
CA LEU A 102 1.08 6.31 -0.63
C LEU A 102 1.72 7.70 -0.69
N LEU A 103 3.02 7.82 -0.41
CA LEU A 103 3.73 9.10 -0.54
C LEU A 103 3.75 9.57 -2.00
N SER A 104 3.95 8.66 -2.95
CA SER A 104 3.92 8.97 -4.38
C SER A 104 2.53 9.47 -4.82
N LEU A 105 1.47 8.78 -4.38
CA LEU A 105 0.08 9.19 -4.63
C LEU A 105 -0.21 10.55 -3.99
N PHE A 106 0.12 10.73 -2.71
CA PHE A 106 -0.08 11.97 -1.97
C PHE A 106 0.62 13.14 -2.65
N PHE A 107 1.88 12.97 -3.04
CA PHE A 107 2.65 13.97 -3.77
C PHE A 107 1.96 14.37 -5.09
N GLY A 108 1.49 13.38 -5.87
CA GLY A 108 0.70 13.62 -7.07
C GLY A 108 -0.53 14.49 -6.78
N GLN A 109 -1.34 14.12 -5.77
CA GLN A 109 -2.53 14.88 -5.39
C GLN A 109 -2.19 16.32 -4.98
N ARG A 110 -1.10 16.53 -4.22
CA ARG A 110 -0.63 17.87 -3.84
C ARG A 110 -0.25 18.73 -5.06
N LEU A 111 0.43 18.15 -6.05
CA LEU A 111 0.80 18.85 -7.28
C LEU A 111 -0.40 19.11 -8.22
N ALA A 112 -1.41 18.23 -8.20
CA ALA A 112 -2.68 18.45 -8.88
C ALA A 112 -3.59 19.46 -8.15
N LYS A 113 -3.20 19.92 -6.95
CA LYS A 113 -4.02 20.73 -6.04
C LYS A 113 -5.34 20.06 -5.64
N ASP A 114 -5.38 18.73 -5.67
CA ASP A 114 -6.47 17.94 -5.12
C ASP A 114 -6.24 17.71 -3.62
N TYR A 115 -6.65 18.68 -2.81
CA TYR A 115 -6.49 18.64 -1.36
C TYR A 115 -7.38 17.58 -0.70
N ALA A 116 -8.56 17.33 -1.28
CA ALA A 116 -9.50 16.33 -0.77
C ALA A 116 -8.95 14.91 -1.00
N GLY A 117 -8.47 14.63 -2.22
CA GLY A 117 -7.79 13.37 -2.54
C GLY A 117 -6.53 13.15 -1.71
N ALA A 118 -5.71 14.19 -1.51
CA ALA A 118 -4.55 14.11 -0.62
C ALA A 118 -4.94 13.81 0.83
N GLY A 119 -6.01 14.43 1.34
CA GLY A 119 -6.53 14.20 2.69
C GLY A 119 -7.03 12.76 2.89
N ALA A 120 -7.68 12.18 1.88
CA ALA A 120 -8.17 10.81 1.91
C ALA A 120 -7.05 9.77 2.07
N LEU A 121 -5.80 10.11 1.73
CA LEU A 121 -4.65 9.22 1.87
C LEU A 121 -4.05 9.18 3.28
N VAL A 122 -4.34 10.19 4.12
CA VAL A 122 -3.74 10.31 5.46
C VAL A 122 -4.08 9.12 6.37
N PRO A 123 -5.32 8.61 6.45
CA PRO A 123 -5.63 7.44 7.27
C PRO A 123 -4.86 6.18 6.84
N TYR A 124 -4.71 5.94 5.53
CA TYR A 124 -3.90 4.83 5.02
C TYR A 124 -2.42 5.00 5.39
N PHE A 125 -1.92 6.23 5.36
CA PHE A 125 -0.54 6.52 5.74
C PHE A 125 -0.31 6.33 7.25
N LEU A 126 -1.26 6.70 8.10
CA LEU A 126 -1.23 6.38 9.53
C LEU A 126 -1.21 4.87 9.76
N MET A 127 -1.98 4.10 8.97
CA MET A 127 -1.95 2.64 9.02
C MET A 127 -0.57 2.08 8.62
N VAL A 128 0.14 2.71 7.67
CA VAL A 128 1.53 2.33 7.34
C VAL A 128 2.42 2.52 8.55
N LEU A 129 2.39 3.69 9.19
CA LEU A 129 3.24 3.97 10.35
C LEU A 129 2.95 3.02 11.51
N ALA A 130 1.68 2.74 11.79
CA ALA A 130 1.27 1.75 12.77
C ALA A 130 1.78 0.34 12.39
N GLY A 131 1.62 -0.05 11.12
CA GLY A 131 2.07 -1.35 10.62
C GLY A 131 3.58 -1.55 10.71
N LEU A 132 4.37 -0.52 10.38
CA LEU A 132 5.82 -0.53 10.54
C LEU A 132 6.23 -0.72 12.00
N TRP A 133 5.50 -0.10 12.93
CA TRP A 133 5.75 -0.26 14.36
C TRP A 133 5.36 -1.68 14.84
N LEU A 134 4.20 -2.19 14.44
CA LEU A 134 3.70 -3.52 14.81
C LEU A 134 4.58 -4.66 14.28
N LEU A 135 5.10 -4.54 13.05
CA LEU A 135 5.86 -5.58 12.37
C LEU A 135 7.37 -5.53 12.66
N ARG A 136 7.85 -4.54 13.43
CA ARG A 136 9.30 -4.38 13.73
C ARG A 136 9.86 -5.52 14.61
N GLY A 137 9.01 -6.14 15.43
CA GLY A 137 9.38 -7.24 16.31
C GLY A 137 8.97 -8.57 15.70
N GLY A 138 9.95 -9.40 15.32
CA GLY A 138 9.70 -10.83 15.25
C GLY A 138 9.28 -11.28 16.66
N ALA A 139 8.13 -11.95 16.76
CA ALA A 139 7.70 -12.59 17.99
C ALA A 139 8.70 -13.66 18.43
#